data_AF-A0A4Z2J6X4-F1
#
_entry.id   AF-A0A4Z2J6X4-F1
#
_cell.length_a   1.000
_cell.length_b   1.000
_cell.length_c   1.000
_cell.angle_alpha   90.00
_cell.angle_beta   90.00
_cell.angle_gamma   90.00
#
_symmetry.space_group_name_H-M   'P 1'
#
loop_
_entity.id
_entity.type
_entity.pdbx_description
1 polymer ?
#
loop_
_entity_poly.entity_id
_entity_poly.type
_entity_poly.pdbx_seq_one_letter_code
_entity_poly.pdbx_strand_id
1 'polypeptide(L)'
;MEQSAEHVLYIYRPREHSSSSFRLESPTRTLTMEAPRGVEVSAAKGPLKVSGRKDLQLESTEGEILLDARTIQLGRLPLGVYTQSPSRASGEQAVYEVCVCPSGKIYRAPAETSSTCQAMSNICLWS
;
A
#
# COMPACT_ATOMS: atom_id res chain seq x y z
N MET A 1 27.88 -23.40 -3.61
CA MET A 1 27.89 -23.44 -2.13
C MET A 1 27.08 -22.26 -1.66
N GLU A 2 25.80 -22.49 -1.43
CA GLU A 2 24.87 -21.47 -0.95
C GLU A 2 25.05 -21.37 0.57
N GLN A 3 25.52 -20.22 1.05
CA GLN A 3 25.70 -19.97 2.47
C GLN A 3 24.33 -19.83 3.11
N SER A 4 23.93 -20.86 3.87
CA SER A 4 22.77 -20.83 4.75
C SER A 4 23.01 -19.76 5.82
N ALA A 5 22.47 -18.56 5.59
CA ALA A 5 22.46 -17.50 6.58
C ALA A 5 21.40 -17.85 7.63
N GLU A 6 21.84 -18.25 8.82
CA GLU A 6 20.97 -18.39 9.99
C GLU A 6 20.35 -17.02 10.31
N HIS A 7 19.06 -16.87 10.00
CA HIS A 7 18.28 -15.69 10.37
C HIS A 7 17.95 -15.76 11.87
N VAL A 8 18.85 -15.24 12.71
CA VAL A 8 18.65 -15.17 14.16
C VAL A 8 17.59 -14.11 14.47
N LEU A 9 16.35 -14.55 14.68
CA LEU A 9 15.28 -13.75 15.28
C LEU A 9 15.52 -13.64 16.79
N TYR A 10 15.68 -12.42 17.31
CA TYR A 10 15.66 -12.19 18.75
C TYR A 10 14.20 -12.01 19.20
N ILE A 11 13.63 -13.06 19.79
CA ILE A 11 12.33 -12.98 20.47
C ILE A 11 12.57 -12.37 21.85
N TYR A 12 12.20 -11.10 22.05
CA TYR A 12 12.26 -10.50 23.37
C TYR A 12 11.08 -11.00 24.21
N ARG A 13 11.36 -11.74 25.29
CA ARG A 13 10.38 -12.22 26.26
C ARG A 13 10.41 -11.28 27.48
N PRO A 14 9.42 -10.39 27.69
CA PRO A 14 9.39 -9.56 28.89
C PRO A 14 9.20 -10.43 30.13
N ARG A 15 9.85 -10.07 31.25
CA ARG A 15 9.54 -10.67 32.56
C ARG A 15 8.09 -10.31 32.93
N GLU A 16 7.33 -11.33 33.33
CA GLU A 16 5.92 -11.22 33.71
C GLU A 16 5.72 -10.16 34.79
N HIS A 17 5.01 -9.07 34.45
CA HIS A 17 3.94 -8.48 35.25
C HIS A 17 3.21 -7.43 34.37
N SER A 18 1.99 -7.79 33.96
CA SER A 18 1.01 -7.00 33.18
C SER A 18 1.38 -6.60 31.73
N SER A 19 0.52 -7.01 30.77
CA SER A 19 0.54 -6.66 29.34
C SER A 19 1.86 -6.88 28.58
N SER A 20 2.43 -8.09 28.62
CA SER A 20 3.65 -8.43 27.89
C SER A 20 3.45 -8.32 26.37
N SER A 21 3.96 -7.25 25.76
CA SER A 21 4.06 -7.15 24.30
C SER A 21 5.21 -8.03 23.81
N PHE A 22 4.90 -9.04 22.99
CA PHE A 22 5.93 -9.77 22.24
C PHE A 22 6.46 -8.86 21.13
N ARG A 23 7.77 -8.63 21.11
CA ARG A 23 8.42 -7.76 20.14
C ARG A 23 9.36 -8.59 19.27
N LEU A 24 9.11 -8.56 17.95
CA LEU A 24 9.96 -9.13 16.93
C LEU A 24 10.80 -7.99 16.35
N GLU A 25 12.11 -8.09 16.50
CA GLU A 25 13.06 -7.10 16.00
C GLU A 25 14.17 -7.78 15.21
N SER A 26 14.52 -7.17 14.10
CA SER A 26 15.70 -7.56 13.33
C SER A 26 16.84 -6.58 13.55
N PRO A 27 17.97 -7.01 14.13
CA PRO A 27 19.17 -6.20 14.22
C PRO A 27 19.80 -5.93 12.84
N THR A 28 19.53 -6.79 11.86
CA THR A 28 20.09 -6.72 10.49
C THR A 28 19.31 -5.78 9.57
N ARG A 29 18.40 -4.97 10.12
CA ARG A 29 17.53 -3.98 9.40
C ARG A 29 16.39 -4.61 8.59
N THR A 30 16.41 -5.93 8.38
CA THR A 30 15.41 -6.65 7.57
C THR A 30 14.77 -7.76 8.39
N LEU A 31 13.44 -7.78 8.42
CA LEU A 31 12.64 -8.87 8.99
C LEU A 31 11.87 -9.53 7.85
N THR A 32 12.12 -10.81 7.61
CA THR A 32 11.42 -11.60 6.58
C THR A 32 10.59 -12.68 7.25
N MET A 33 9.35 -12.84 6.81
CA MET A 33 8.45 -13.91 7.25
C MET A 33 8.00 -14.69 6.03
N GLU A 34 8.36 -15.96 5.97
CA GLU A 34 8.03 -16.85 4.87
C GLU A 34 7.44 -18.15 5.42
N ALA A 35 6.37 -18.63 4.80
CA ALA A 35 5.71 -19.85 5.21
C ALA A 35 5.11 -20.57 3.98
N PRO A 36 5.16 -21.91 3.91
CA PRO A 36 4.71 -22.67 2.72
C PRO A 36 3.25 -22.46 2.33
N ARG A 37 2.40 -22.06 3.29
CA ARG A 37 0.96 -21.80 3.08
C ARG A 37 0.60 -20.32 3.20
N GLY A 38 1.59 -19.44 3.21
CA GLY A 38 1.42 -18.02 3.47
C GLY A 38 1.44 -17.65 4.95
N VAL A 39 1.42 -16.35 5.21
CA VAL A 39 1.49 -15.73 6.54
C VAL A 39 0.19 -14.99 6.81
N GLU A 40 -0.46 -15.31 7.93
CA GLU A 40 -1.63 -14.57 8.41
C GLU A 40 -1.21 -13.67 9.59
N VAL A 41 -1.61 -12.40 9.53
CA VAL A 41 -1.39 -11.43 10.61
C VAL A 41 -2.74 -10.89 11.04
N SER A 42 -3.17 -11.22 12.26
CA SER A 42 -4.45 -10.81 12.82
C SER A 42 -4.31 -10.24 14.24
N ALA A 43 -5.20 -9.32 14.60
CA ALA A 43 -5.27 -8.72 15.92
C ALA A 43 -6.61 -9.07 16.56
N ALA A 44 -6.61 -9.98 17.55
CA ALA A 44 -7.83 -10.44 18.23
C ALA A 44 -8.59 -9.31 18.96
N LYS A 45 -7.88 -8.27 19.39
CA LYS A 45 -8.45 -7.09 20.02
C LYS A 45 -7.61 -5.85 19.69
N GLY A 46 -8.27 -4.79 19.22
CA GLY A 46 -7.63 -3.53 18.88
C GLY A 46 -7.15 -3.45 17.42
N PRO A 47 -6.53 -2.31 17.03
CA PRO A 47 -6.14 -2.08 15.64
C PRO A 47 -4.82 -2.80 15.28
N LEU A 48 -4.75 -3.34 14.07
CA LEU A 48 -3.50 -3.69 13.43
C LEU A 48 -2.91 -2.43 12.77
N LYS A 49 -1.73 -1.99 13.23
CA LYS A 49 -1.05 -0.81 12.68
C LYS A 49 0.25 -1.22 12.00
N VAL A 50 0.36 -0.87 10.72
CA VAL A 50 1.58 -1.02 9.93
C VAL A 50 2.10 0.37 9.56
N SER A 51 3.39 0.62 9.77
CA SER A 51 4.01 1.91 9.44
C SER A 51 5.44 1.72 8.96
N GLY A 52 5.80 2.39 7.86
CA GLY A 52 7.15 2.45 7.32
C GLY A 52 7.73 3.87 7.40
N ARG A 53 9.06 3.99 7.32
CA ARG A 53 9.74 5.30 7.20
C ARG A 53 9.78 5.80 5.76
N LYS A 54 9.78 4.89 4.80
CA LYS A 54 9.74 5.15 3.36
C LYS A 54 8.40 4.63 2.83
N ASP A 55 8.43 3.91 1.72
CA ASP A 55 7.26 3.35 1.07
C ASP A 55 6.79 2.06 1.76
N LEU A 56 5.48 1.83 1.69
CA LEU A 56 4.85 0.56 2.03
C LEU A 56 4.34 -0.05 0.71
N GLN A 57 4.89 -1.19 0.31
CA GLN A 57 4.50 -1.89 -0.91
C GLN A 57 3.61 -3.09 -0.55
N LEU A 58 2.43 -3.16 -1.16
CA LEU A 58 1.52 -4.31 -1.11
C LEU A 58 1.38 -4.82 -2.55
N GLU A 59 1.85 -6.03 -2.81
CA GLU A 59 1.88 -6.62 -4.15
C GLU A 59 1.30 -8.03 -4.10
N SER A 60 0.50 -8.37 -5.11
CA SER A 60 -0.04 -9.71 -5.33
C SER A 60 0.31 -10.13 -6.75
N THR A 61 0.95 -11.29 -6.91
CA THR A 61 1.46 -11.76 -8.20
C THR A 61 0.42 -12.50 -9.03
N GLU A 62 -0.50 -13.21 -8.39
CA GLU A 62 -1.49 -14.08 -9.05
C GLU A 62 -2.94 -13.76 -8.66
N GLY A 63 -3.14 -12.98 -7.58
CA GLY A 63 -4.46 -12.70 -7.03
C GLY A 63 -4.78 -11.22 -7.00
N GLU A 64 -5.75 -10.87 -6.15
CA GLU A 64 -6.15 -9.49 -5.91
C GLU A 64 -5.79 -9.03 -4.50
N ILE A 65 -5.74 -7.72 -4.30
CA ILE A 65 -5.61 -7.11 -2.97
C ILE A 65 -6.98 -6.62 -2.56
N LEU A 66 -7.60 -7.33 -1.61
CA LEU A 66 -8.90 -6.95 -1.05
C LEU A 66 -8.69 -6.08 0.20
N LEU A 67 -9.24 -4.86 0.17
CA LEU A 67 -9.33 -3.98 1.33
C LEU A 67 -10.79 -3.94 1.81
N ASP A 68 -11.17 -4.87 2.69
CA ASP A 68 -12.52 -4.93 3.25
C ASP A 68 -12.59 -4.10 4.55
N ALA A 69 -13.14 -2.89 4.43
CA ALA A 69 -13.34 -1.99 5.57
C ALA A 69 -14.52 -1.06 5.33
N ARG A 70 -15.16 -0.62 6.43
CA ARG A 70 -16.21 0.43 6.37
C ARG A 70 -15.69 1.75 5.79
N THR A 71 -14.42 2.08 6.00
CA THR A 71 -13.83 3.33 5.50
C THR A 71 -12.34 3.12 5.22
N ILE A 72 -11.92 3.49 4.01
CA ILE A 72 -10.52 3.51 3.59
C ILE A 72 -10.14 4.96 3.31
N GLN A 73 -9.06 5.43 3.92
CA GLN A 73 -8.58 6.80 3.76
C GLN A 73 -7.20 6.81 3.10
N LEU A 74 -7.11 7.46 1.95
CA LEU A 74 -5.84 7.73 1.26
C LEU A 74 -5.49 9.21 1.48
N GLY A 75 -4.70 9.48 2.51
CA GLY A 75 -4.33 10.85 2.90
C GLY A 75 -3.17 11.41 2.09
N ARG A 76 -3.18 12.73 1.86
CA ARG A 76 -2.10 13.49 1.17
C ARG A 76 -1.79 12.97 -0.24
N LEU A 77 -2.80 12.48 -0.96
CA LEU A 77 -2.65 12.23 -2.39
C LEU A 77 -2.30 13.55 -3.08
N PRO A 78 -1.17 13.62 -3.81
CA PRO A 78 -0.81 14.82 -4.54
C PRO A 78 -1.87 15.08 -5.61
N LEU A 79 -2.22 16.36 -5.79
CA LEU A 79 -3.04 16.76 -6.93
C LEU A 79 -2.18 16.62 -8.19
N GLY A 80 -2.68 15.90 -9.19
CA GLY A 80 -2.07 15.89 -10.51
C GLY A 80 -2.15 17.30 -11.09
N VAL A 81 -1.01 17.92 -11.37
CA VAL A 81 -0.93 19.22 -12.05
C VAL A 81 -0.34 18.97 -13.43
N TYR A 82 -1.10 19.31 -14.47
CA TYR A 82 -0.60 19.27 -15.83
C TYR A 82 0.50 20.34 -16.01
N THR A 83 1.72 19.93 -16.34
CA THR A 83 2.82 20.84 -16.66
C THR A 83 3.00 20.94 -18.17
N GLN A 84 2.82 22.13 -18.74
CA GLN A 84 2.95 22.42 -20.17
C GLN A 84 4.38 22.33 -20.74
N SER A 85 5.40 21.85 -19.98
CA SER A 85 6.78 21.84 -20.47
C SER A 85 6.94 20.86 -21.63
N PRO A 86 7.15 21.31 -22.89
CA PRO A 86 7.17 20.44 -24.07
C PRO A 86 8.58 19.93 -24.38
N SER A 87 9.57 20.19 -23.53
CA SER A 87 10.96 19.83 -23.81
C SER A 87 11.26 18.40 -23.35
N ARG A 88 11.09 17.47 -24.30
CA ARG A 88 11.55 16.06 -24.32
C ARG A 88 10.57 15.01 -23.80
N ALA A 89 9.69 14.54 -24.69
CA ALA A 89 9.60 13.11 -24.99
C ALA A 89 8.79 12.90 -26.27
N SER A 90 9.49 12.60 -27.35
CA SER A 90 8.98 11.75 -28.42
C SER A 90 8.45 10.44 -27.80
N GLY A 91 7.12 10.26 -27.78
CA GLY A 91 6.45 9.02 -27.35
C GLY A 91 5.80 9.06 -25.96
N GLU A 92 4.48 9.29 -25.94
CA GLU A 92 3.50 8.63 -25.04
C GLU A 92 3.75 8.55 -23.52
N GLN A 93 4.31 9.58 -22.86
CA GLN A 93 4.12 9.70 -21.41
C GLN A 93 2.77 10.37 -21.10
N ALA A 94 1.69 9.59 -21.25
CA ALA A 94 0.36 10.02 -20.83
C ALA A 94 0.34 10.15 -19.30
N VAL A 95 0.30 11.38 -18.81
CA VAL A 95 0.05 11.67 -17.40
C VAL A 95 -1.42 11.36 -17.15
N TYR A 96 -1.70 10.63 -16.08
CA TYR A 96 -3.06 10.28 -15.68
C TYR A 96 -3.34 10.81 -14.27
N GLU A 97 -4.58 11.20 -14.05
CA GLU A 97 -5.13 11.41 -12.71
C GLU A 97 -5.90 10.17 -12.26
N VAL A 98 -5.96 9.97 -10.94
CA VAL A 98 -6.70 8.88 -10.30
C VAL A 98 -7.94 9.49 -9.66
N CYS A 99 -9.11 9.05 -10.12
CA CYS A 99 -10.41 9.57 -9.71
C CYS A 99 -11.11 8.57 -8.80
N VAL A 100 -11.75 9.07 -7.74
CA VAL A 100 -12.46 8.24 -6.76
C VAL A 100 -13.95 8.60 -6.77
N CYS A 101 -14.80 7.63 -7.10
CA CYS A 101 -16.24 7.79 -7.09
C CYS A 101 -16.77 7.83 -5.64
N PRO A 102 -17.95 8.45 -5.39
CA PRO A 102 -18.61 8.37 -4.08
C PRO A 102 -18.92 6.94 -3.63
N SER A 103 -19.03 5.99 -4.57
CA SER A 103 -19.18 4.55 -4.31
C SER A 103 -17.89 3.85 -3.85
N GLY A 104 -16.74 4.52 -3.87
CA GLY A 104 -15.43 3.93 -3.56
C GLY A 104 -14.70 3.32 -4.76
N LYS A 105 -15.32 3.29 -5.94
CA LYS A 105 -14.67 2.85 -7.19
C LYS A 105 -13.56 3.82 -7.59
N ILE A 106 -12.39 3.29 -7.93
CA ILE A 106 -11.24 4.07 -8.38
C ILE A 106 -11.01 3.82 -9.87
N TYR A 107 -10.80 4.88 -10.65
CA TYR A 107 -10.48 4.78 -12.08
C TYR A 107 -9.41 5.77 -12.49
N ARG A 108 -8.79 5.50 -13.64
CA ARG A 108 -7.75 6.33 -14.23
C ARG A 108 -8.36 7.24 -15.30
N ALA A 109 -8.09 8.53 -15.25
CA ALA A 109 -8.50 9.50 -16.27
C ALA A 109 -7.29 10.26 -16.85
N PRO A 110 -7.32 10.72 -18.11
CA PRO A 110 -6.25 11.54 -18.68
C PRO A 110 -6.08 12.84 -17.89
N ALA A 111 -4.84 13.22 -17.58
CA ALA A 111 -4.59 14.49 -16.91
C ALA A 111 -4.55 15.64 -17.93
N GLU A 112 -5.41 16.63 -17.75
CA GLU A 112 -5.48 17.85 -18.57
C GLU A 112 -5.22 19.10 -17.72
N THR A 113 -5.31 20.29 -18.32
CA THR A 113 -5.12 21.58 -17.62
C THR A 113 -6.05 21.75 -16.41
N SER A 114 -7.20 21.07 -16.41
CA SER A 114 -8.12 20.93 -15.27
C SER A 114 -8.41 19.45 -15.01
N SER A 115 -8.83 19.10 -13.79
CA SER A 115 -9.23 17.73 -13.48
C SER A 115 -10.37 17.27 -14.40
N THR A 116 -10.19 16.13 -15.05
CA THR A 116 -11.14 15.48 -15.95
C THR A 116 -11.97 14.41 -15.24
N CYS A 117 -11.79 14.20 -13.93
CA CYS A 117 -12.56 13.24 -13.15
C CYS A 117 -14.08 13.44 -13.32
N GLN A 118 -14.55 14.68 -13.45
CA GLN A 118 -15.97 14.97 -13.69
C GLN A 118 -16.45 14.58 -15.09
N ALA A 119 -15.57 14.63 -16.10
CA ALA A 119 -15.91 14.33 -17.50
C ALA A 119 -16.22 12.85 -17.74
N MET A 120 -15.62 11.96 -16.94
CA MET A 120 -15.87 10.50 -16.96
C MET A 120 -16.75 10.04 -15.80
N SER A 121 -17.65 10.90 -15.32
CA SER A 121 -18.56 10.62 -14.21
C SER A 121 -19.52 9.46 -14.48
N ASN A 122 -19.77 9.11 -15.75
CA ASN A 122 -20.50 7.90 -16.12
C ASN A 122 -19.82 6.63 -15.57
N ILE A 123 -18.49 6.67 -15.33
CA ILE A 123 -17.76 5.54 -14.74
C ILE A 123 -18.25 5.20 -13.31
N CYS A 124 -18.78 6.21 -12.62
CA CYS A 124 -19.30 6.09 -11.27
C CYS A 124 -20.75 5.58 -11.20
N LEU A 125 -21.46 5.46 -12.34
CA LEU A 125 -22.88 5.11 -12.37
C LEU A 125 -23.17 3.62 -12.57
N TRP A 126 -22.20 2.83 -13.03
CA TRP A 126 -22.35 1.38 -13.20
C TRP A 126 -21.84 0.64 -11.96
N SER A 127 -22.76 -0.06 -11.31
CA SER A 127 -22.52 -1.04 -10.24
C SER A 127 -22.61 -2.45 -10.82
#